data_AF-A0A7S1DX58-F1
#
_entry.id   AF-A0A7S1DX58-F1
#
_cell.length_a   1.000
_cell.length_b   1.000
_cell.length_c   1.000
_cell.angle_alpha   90.00
_cell.angle_beta   90.00
_cell.angle_gamma   90.00
#
_symmetry.space_group_name_H-M   'P 1'
#
loop_
_entity.id
_entity.type
_entity.pdbx_description
1 polymer ?
#
loop_
_entity_poly.entity_id
_entity_poly.type
_entity_poly.pdbx_seq_one_letter_code
_entity_poly.pdbx_strand_id
1 'polypeptide(L)'
;MYKGICFKGALLKGDKDQTPEGCKPFAPKKAWEEGDWWKLAQMFHTRDITSRIDKGAAGGLCDNHMAVASFTQNRHSLKVWVNSATFHFVPTGSGATCTLHNGDATMAVYACAV
;
A
#
# COMPACT_ATOMS: atom_id res chain seq x y z
N MET A 1 1.85 -12.26 -9.31
CA MET A 1 3.28 -11.85 -9.29
C MET A 1 3.43 -10.54 -10.04
N TYR A 2 4.35 -9.68 -9.62
CA TYR A 2 4.69 -8.44 -10.33
C TYR A 2 6.20 -8.20 -10.27
N LYS A 3 6.84 -7.91 -11.41
CA LYS A 3 8.31 -7.72 -11.55
C LYS A 3 9.15 -8.81 -10.85
N GLY A 4 8.73 -10.08 -10.98
CA GLY A 4 9.42 -11.23 -10.38
C GLY A 4 9.21 -11.41 -8.87
N ILE A 5 8.30 -10.65 -8.25
CA ILE A 5 8.01 -10.73 -6.81
C ILE A 5 6.60 -11.30 -6.60
N CYS A 6 6.47 -12.20 -5.64
CA CYS A 6 5.17 -12.71 -5.18
C CYS A 6 4.53 -11.69 -4.25
N PHE A 7 3.28 -11.34 -4.52
CA PHE A 7 2.52 -10.40 -3.70
C PHE A 7 1.25 -11.05 -3.18
N LYS A 8 0.88 -10.71 -1.95
CA LYS A 8 -0.39 -11.10 -1.34
C LYS A 8 -1.05 -9.88 -0.70
N GLY A 9 -2.38 -9.83 -0.75
CA GLY A 9 -3.18 -8.77 -0.14
C GLY A 9 -3.80 -9.21 1.18
N ALA A 10 -3.98 -8.28 2.11
CA ALA A 10 -4.77 -8.46 3.33
C ALA A 10 -5.59 -7.22 3.64
N LEU A 11 -6.88 -7.42 3.95
CA LEU A 11 -7.70 -6.37 4.54
C LEU A 11 -7.26 -6.12 5.98
N LEU A 12 -6.86 -4.90 6.27
CA LEU A 12 -6.42 -4.49 7.59
C LEU A 12 -7.61 -4.30 8.53
N LYS A 13 -7.39 -4.60 9.82
CA LYS A 13 -8.34 -4.35 10.91
C LYS A 13 -7.89 -3.22 11.86
N GLY A 14 -6.72 -2.64 11.61
CA GLY A 14 -6.09 -1.60 12.42
C GLY A 14 -4.67 -1.30 11.94
N ASP A 15 -4.03 -0.30 12.54
CA ASP A 15 -2.74 0.23 12.10
C ASP A 15 -1.55 -0.64 12.52
N LYS A 16 -1.45 -1.81 11.90
CA LYS A 16 -0.36 -2.77 12.09
C LYS A 16 -0.26 -3.69 10.91
N ASP A 17 0.90 -4.31 10.74
CA ASP A 17 1.05 -5.34 9.73
C ASP A 17 0.13 -6.54 9.99
N GLN A 18 -0.59 -6.95 8.94
CA GLN A 18 -1.44 -8.13 8.93
C GLN A 18 -1.05 -9.05 7.78
N THR A 19 0.11 -9.68 7.95
CA THR A 19 0.73 -10.56 6.97
C THR A 19 -0.20 -11.73 6.57
N PRO A 20 -0.43 -11.96 5.26
CA PRO A 20 -1.18 -13.11 4.76
C PRO A 20 -0.54 -14.46 5.12
N GLU A 21 -1.34 -15.52 5.21
CA GLU A 21 -0.85 -16.87 5.51
C GLU A 21 0.19 -17.35 4.46
N GLY A 22 1.23 -18.01 4.95
CA GLY A 22 2.34 -18.50 4.11
C GLY A 22 3.08 -17.37 3.40
N CYS A 23 3.17 -16.19 4.00
CA CYS A 23 3.97 -15.07 3.52
C CYS A 23 5.07 -14.75 4.53
N LYS A 24 6.33 -14.77 4.09
CA LYS A 24 7.44 -14.13 4.82
C LYS A 24 7.62 -12.74 4.22
N PRO A 25 7.06 -11.68 4.84
CA PRO A 25 7.03 -10.37 4.24
C PRO A 25 8.44 -9.78 4.22
N PHE A 26 8.78 -9.11 3.13
CA PHE A 26 9.98 -8.30 3.03
C PHE A 26 9.66 -7.01 2.28
N ALA A 27 10.43 -5.95 2.52
CA ALA A 27 10.34 -4.72 1.73
C ALA A 27 11.35 -4.79 0.58
N PRO A 28 10.91 -4.91 -0.70
CA PRO A 28 11.83 -4.95 -1.82
C PRO A 28 12.57 -3.62 -1.94
N LYS A 29 13.91 -3.65 -1.96
CA LYS A 29 14.74 -2.46 -2.20
C LYS A 29 14.66 -2.06 -3.67
N LYS A 30 13.78 -1.11 -3.99
CA LYS A 30 13.47 -0.65 -5.34
C LYS A 30 13.15 0.86 -5.32
N ALA A 31 13.03 1.46 -6.50
CA ALA A 31 12.58 2.84 -6.68
C ALA A 31 11.38 2.84 -7.63
N TRP A 32 10.26 2.32 -7.15
CA TRP A 32 9.01 2.24 -7.91
C TRP A 32 8.25 3.56 -7.91
N GLU A 33 7.53 3.79 -8.99
CA GLU A 33 6.78 5.02 -9.25
C GLU A 33 5.28 4.85 -8.92
N GLU A 34 4.53 5.95 -8.96
CA GLU A 34 3.07 5.93 -8.79
C GLU A 34 2.39 4.93 -9.73
N GLY A 35 2.87 4.80 -10.97
CA GLY A 35 2.35 3.84 -11.94
C GLY A 35 2.53 2.37 -11.54
N ASP A 36 3.59 2.05 -10.78
CA ASP A 36 3.77 0.70 -10.22
C ASP A 36 2.78 0.46 -9.07
N TRP A 37 2.55 1.47 -8.24
CA TRP A 37 1.54 1.39 -7.19
C TRP A 37 0.14 1.18 -7.77
N TRP A 38 -0.24 1.91 -8.83
CA TRP A 38 -1.52 1.71 -9.51
C TRP A 38 -1.72 0.29 -10.03
N LYS A 39 -0.66 -0.34 -10.57
CA LYS A 39 -0.72 -1.74 -11.01
C LYS A 39 -0.95 -2.69 -9.84
N LEU A 40 -0.31 -2.47 -8.69
CA LEU A 40 -0.59 -3.26 -7.49
C LEU A 40 -2.02 -3.04 -7.00
N ALA A 41 -2.49 -1.80 -6.96
CA ALA A 41 -3.85 -1.48 -6.55
C ALA A 41 -4.87 -2.20 -7.45
N GLN A 42 -4.68 -2.18 -8.77
CA GLN A 42 -5.50 -2.90 -9.74
C GLN A 42 -5.49 -4.43 -9.56
N MET A 43 -4.40 -5.01 -9.05
CA MET A 43 -4.33 -6.45 -8.79
C MET A 43 -5.04 -6.87 -7.50
N PHE A 44 -5.11 -5.99 -6.50
CA PHE A 44 -5.52 -6.36 -5.14
C PHE A 44 -6.80 -5.69 -4.64
N HIS A 45 -7.33 -4.69 -5.34
CA HIS A 45 -8.61 -4.13 -4.94
C HIS A 45 -9.73 -5.19 -5.06
N THR A 46 -10.58 -5.24 -4.03
CA THR A 46 -11.78 -6.08 -3.97
C THR A 46 -13.07 -5.26 -3.95
N ARG A 47 -12.93 -3.93 -3.93
CA ARG A 47 -14.02 -2.95 -4.07
C ARG A 47 -13.60 -1.88 -5.07
N ASP A 48 -14.55 -1.04 -5.48
CA ASP A 48 -14.25 0.07 -6.37
C ASP A 48 -13.30 1.08 -5.70
N ILE A 49 -12.37 1.57 -6.51
CA ILE A 49 -11.42 2.61 -6.14
C ILE A 49 -11.54 3.78 -7.12
N THR A 50 -11.47 5.01 -6.62
CA THR A 50 -11.38 6.21 -7.47
C THR A 50 -10.01 6.28 -8.16
N SER A 51 -9.90 7.02 -9.26
CA SER A 51 -8.63 7.27 -9.95
C SER A 51 -7.82 8.43 -9.34
N ARG A 52 -8.17 8.89 -8.13
CA ARG A 52 -7.59 10.07 -7.47
C ARG A 52 -7.06 9.72 -6.09
N ILE A 53 -5.76 9.92 -5.90
CA ILE A 53 -5.10 9.85 -4.59
C ILE A 53 -5.42 11.11 -3.79
N ASP A 54 -5.84 10.93 -2.55
CA ASP A 54 -5.99 11.99 -1.57
C ASP A 54 -4.62 12.45 -1.11
N LYS A 55 -4.15 13.58 -1.66
CA LYS A 55 -2.85 14.15 -1.30
C LYS A 55 -2.86 14.93 0.01
N GLY A 56 -4.04 15.14 0.60
CA GLY A 56 -4.21 16.03 1.75
C GLY A 56 -4.17 15.31 3.10
N ALA A 57 -4.43 14.00 3.15
CA ALA A 57 -4.59 13.32 4.42
C ALA A 57 -4.27 11.83 4.39
N ALA A 58 -3.52 11.40 5.41
CA ALA A 58 -3.36 10.04 5.91
C ALA A 58 -2.67 9.03 4.96
N GLY A 59 -1.70 8.30 5.52
CA GLY A 59 -0.77 7.46 4.76
C GLY A 59 0.58 8.16 4.59
N GLY A 60 1.24 8.02 3.44
CA GLY A 60 2.57 8.60 3.20
C GLY A 60 3.59 7.64 2.61
N LEU A 61 4.79 8.17 2.39
CA LEU A 61 5.98 7.42 2.01
C LEU A 61 6.81 7.15 3.27
N CYS A 62 6.74 5.93 3.82
CA CYS A 62 7.32 5.61 5.13
C CYS A 62 7.89 4.18 5.13
N ASP A 63 8.67 3.79 6.14
CA ASP A 63 9.27 2.45 6.29
C ASP A 63 8.94 1.78 7.64
N ASN A 64 7.92 2.30 8.34
CA ASN A 64 7.51 1.83 9.66
C ASN A 64 6.73 0.50 9.66
N HIS A 65 6.50 -0.10 8.48
CA HIS A 65 5.77 -1.36 8.30
C HIS A 65 6.42 -2.25 7.23
N MET A 66 6.14 -3.55 7.29
CA MET A 66 6.64 -4.53 6.32
C MET A 66 5.81 -4.62 5.04
N ALA A 67 4.57 -4.10 5.05
CA ALA A 67 3.79 -3.93 3.84
C ALA A 67 4.56 -3.12 2.80
N VAL A 68 4.31 -3.42 1.53
CA VAL A 68 4.86 -2.67 0.39
C VAL A 68 4.00 -1.45 0.09
N ALA A 69 2.68 -1.59 0.22
CA ALA A 69 1.74 -0.49 0.09
C ALA A 69 0.45 -0.78 0.86
N SER A 70 -0.32 0.25 1.17
CA SER A 70 -1.73 0.13 1.52
C SER A 70 -2.58 1.22 0.88
N PHE A 71 -3.86 0.94 0.72
CA PHE A 71 -4.82 1.90 0.19
C PHE A 71 -6.24 1.62 0.69
N THR A 72 -6.99 2.68 1.00
CA THR A 72 -8.43 2.59 1.25
C THR A 72 -9.15 2.18 -0.02
N GLN A 73 -10.29 1.50 0.08
CA GLN A 73 -11.05 1.12 -1.11
C GLN A 73 -12.44 1.77 -1.10
N ASN A 74 -12.52 2.96 -1.70
CA ASN A 74 -13.76 3.71 -1.84
C ASN A 74 -13.77 4.57 -3.12
N ARG A 75 -14.96 5.06 -3.50
CA ARG A 75 -15.18 5.85 -4.72
C ARG A 75 -14.90 7.37 -4.57
N HIS A 76 -14.58 7.86 -3.38
CA HIS A 76 -14.45 9.29 -3.10
C HIS A 76 -13.00 9.77 -3.09
N SER A 77 -12.16 9.22 -2.20
CA SER A 77 -10.76 9.57 -2.10
C SER A 77 -9.91 8.35 -1.70
N LEU A 78 -8.81 8.12 -2.42
CA LEU A 78 -7.86 7.07 -2.09
C LEU A 78 -6.78 7.61 -1.17
N LYS A 79 -6.83 7.19 0.09
CA LYS A 79 -5.71 7.39 1.00
C LYS A 79 -4.68 6.30 0.76
N VAL A 80 -3.42 6.68 0.65
CA VAL A 80 -2.34 5.78 0.19
C VAL A 80 -1.14 5.86 1.12
N TRP A 81 -0.66 4.70 1.52
CA TRP A 81 0.62 4.52 2.19
C TRP A 81 1.51 3.64 1.30
N VAL A 82 2.79 3.97 1.18
CA VAL A 82 3.77 3.19 0.43
C VAL A 82 5.09 3.09 1.17
N ASN A 83 5.75 1.95 1.00
CA ASN A 83 7.03 1.68 1.65
C ASN A 83 8.17 2.44 0.98
N SER A 84 8.91 3.27 1.72
CA SER A 84 10.03 4.08 1.20
C SER A 84 11.24 3.27 0.76
N ALA A 85 11.37 2.01 1.20
CA ALA A 85 12.37 1.10 0.66
C ALA A 85 12.03 0.62 -0.76
N THR A 86 10.75 0.69 -1.17
CA THR A 86 10.25 0.16 -2.45
C THR A 86 9.85 1.25 -3.44
N PHE A 87 9.28 2.35 -2.95
CA PHE A 87 8.76 3.45 -3.75
C PHE A 87 9.56 4.74 -3.55
N HIS A 88 9.56 5.60 -4.57
CA HIS A 88 10.08 6.97 -4.43
C HIS A 88 8.97 8.03 -4.41
N PHE A 89 7.77 7.73 -4.91
CA PHE A 89 6.71 8.74 -5.04
C PHE A 89 6.07 9.06 -3.69
N VAL A 90 5.71 10.33 -3.49
CA VAL A 90 5.09 10.82 -2.25
C VAL A 90 3.59 10.95 -2.43
N PRO A 91 2.75 10.08 -1.82
CA PRO A 91 1.31 10.08 -2.06
C PRO A 91 0.56 11.24 -1.39
N THR A 92 1.04 11.74 -0.23
CA THR A 92 0.23 12.58 0.68
C THR A 92 0.87 13.92 1.07
N GLY A 93 1.89 14.40 0.33
CA GLY A 93 2.50 15.72 0.57
C GLY A 93 2.80 15.99 2.05
N SER A 94 2.33 17.13 2.57
CA SER A 94 2.46 17.52 3.99
C SER A 94 1.47 16.84 4.95
N GLY A 95 0.50 16.06 4.44
CA GLY A 95 -0.54 15.36 5.21
C GLY A 95 -0.18 13.93 5.60
N ALA A 96 1.09 13.54 5.48
CA ALA A 96 1.57 12.20 5.82
C ALA A 96 1.45 11.92 7.32
N THR A 97 0.88 10.76 7.65
CA THR A 97 0.73 10.27 9.04
C THR A 97 1.50 8.98 9.29
N CYS A 98 2.04 8.36 8.23
CA CYS A 98 2.64 7.03 8.25
C CYS A 98 1.75 5.92 8.82
N THR A 99 0.43 6.15 8.80
CA THR A 99 -0.58 5.16 9.20
C THR A 99 -0.84 4.22 8.03
N LEU A 100 -0.57 2.94 8.21
CA LEU A 100 -0.85 1.87 7.26
C LEU A 100 -2.36 1.64 7.13
N HIS A 101 -3.11 1.66 8.24
CA HIS A 101 -4.58 1.60 8.23
C HIS A 101 -5.20 2.99 8.19
N ASN A 102 -5.37 3.52 6.98
CA ASN A 102 -5.74 4.91 6.73
C ASN A 102 -7.24 5.12 6.46
N GLY A 103 -8.08 4.11 6.66
CA GLY A 103 -9.53 4.23 6.65
C GLY A 103 -10.24 2.89 6.52
N ASP A 104 -11.56 2.95 6.32
CA ASP A 104 -12.36 1.74 6.14
C ASP A 104 -11.95 0.97 4.87
N ALA A 105 -12.00 -0.35 4.97
CA ALA A 105 -11.63 -1.28 3.90
C ALA A 105 -10.22 -1.06 3.32
N THR A 106 -9.26 -0.71 4.19
CA THR A 106 -7.85 -0.60 3.80
C THR A 106 -7.29 -1.96 3.39
N MET A 107 -6.81 -2.05 2.14
CA MET A 107 -6.06 -3.18 1.62
C MET A 107 -4.57 -2.91 1.79
N ALA A 108 -3.85 -3.80 2.46
CA ALA A 108 -2.39 -3.83 2.46
C ALA A 108 -1.87 -4.89 1.49
N VAL A 109 -0.77 -4.58 0.82
CA VAL A 109 -0.10 -5.46 -0.14
C VAL A 109 1.29 -5.78 0.38
N TYR A 110 1.61 -7.08 0.48
CA TYR A 110 2.86 -7.60 1.00
C TYR A 110 3.65 -8.29 -0.09
N ALA A 111 4.95 -7.97 -0.23
CA ALA A 111 5.87 -8.81 -0.97
C ALA A 111 6.26 -10.01 -0.10
N CYS A 112 6.09 -11.22 -0.63
CA CYS A 112 6.31 -12.46 0.09
C CYS A 112 7.51 -13.19 -0.50
N ALA A 113 8.51 -13.48 0.34
CA ALA A 113 9.52 -14.47 0.00
C ALA A 113 8.85 -15.86 0.02
N VAL A 114 9.18 -16.67 -0.98
CA VAL A 114 8.75 -18.07 -1.11
C VAL A 114 9.83 -18.95 -0.50
#